data_AF-A0A8J8B461-F1
#
_entry.id   AF-A0A8J8B461-F1
#
_cell.length_a   1.000
_cell.length_b   1.000
_cell.length_c   1.000
_cell.angle_alpha   90.00
_cell.angle_beta   90.00
_cell.angle_gamma   90.00
#
_symmetry.space_group_name_H-M   'P 1'
#
loop_
_entity.id
_entity.type
_entity.pdbx_description
1 polymer ?
#
loop_
_entity_poly.entity_id
_entity_poly.type
_entity_poly.pdbx_seq_one_letter_code
_entity_poly.pdbx_strand_id
1 'polypeptide(L)'
;MNFIDAHKIVHNYAGAMAKGADDNALLFRPLSYIPFQNKDKVIDAHKIFYSHMIFYNTRTQEQYEQYNNILKFLKFFVPDDIYKSVIKLVKKNKMKEASTFMSDYIDKPSYRLEEVEDYFSTMIDIKNQSLELYDKNEIKTMEDLIYNYCIRAYQHANIEYKEEYFYYFFKFDVMKDYVDDVNYIKYYHKYRDYILNNQ
;
A
#
# COMPACT_ATOMS: atom_id res chain seq x y z
N MET A 1 3.57 1.66 -10.78
CA MET A 1 2.41 2.17 -10.02
C MET A 1 2.86 3.44 -9.35
N ASN A 2 2.23 4.59 -9.59
CA ASN A 2 2.65 5.84 -8.93
C ASN A 2 2.12 5.93 -7.47
N PHE A 3 2.54 6.95 -6.73
CA PHE A 3 2.11 7.15 -5.34
C PHE A 3 0.59 7.32 -5.20
N ILE A 4 -0.08 8.06 -6.08
CA ILE A 4 -1.54 8.24 -5.98
C ILE A 4 -2.29 6.90 -6.14
N ASP A 5 -1.85 6.06 -7.08
CA ASP A 5 -2.39 4.71 -7.23
C ASP A 5 -2.16 3.86 -5.99
N ALA A 6 -0.95 3.92 -5.41
CA ALA A 6 -0.61 3.22 -4.18
C ALA A 6 -1.48 3.68 -3.00
N HIS A 7 -1.62 5.00 -2.82
CA HIS A 7 -2.47 5.61 -1.81
C HIS A 7 -3.92 5.13 -1.94
N LYS A 8 -4.48 5.10 -3.17
CA LYS A 8 -5.81 4.56 -3.44
C LYS A 8 -5.94 3.09 -3.07
N ILE A 9 -4.94 2.27 -3.41
CA ILE A 9 -4.97 0.82 -3.11
C ILE A 9 -4.95 0.58 -1.60
N VAL A 10 -4.09 1.26 -0.84
CA VAL A 10 -3.99 1.12 0.62
C VAL A 10 -5.32 1.46 1.29
N HIS A 11 -5.93 2.59 0.93
CA HIS A 11 -7.20 3.01 1.53
C HIS A 11 -8.38 2.13 1.10
N ASN A 12 -8.42 1.70 -0.17
CA ASN A 12 -9.44 0.78 -0.64
C ASN A 12 -9.31 -0.62 -0.01
N TYR A 13 -8.08 -1.05 0.29
CA TYR A 13 -7.83 -2.31 1.01
C TYR A 13 -8.35 -2.24 2.45
N ALA A 14 -8.15 -1.12 3.15
CA ALA A 14 -8.78 -0.89 4.45
C ALA A 14 -10.33 -0.96 4.35
N GLY A 15 -10.90 -0.38 3.29
CA GLY A 15 -12.33 -0.52 2.99
C GLY A 15 -12.77 -1.97 2.74
N ALA A 16 -11.98 -2.76 2.02
CA ALA A 16 -12.24 -4.18 1.78
C ALA A 16 -12.24 -5.01 3.08
N MET A 17 -11.39 -4.65 4.04
CA MET A 17 -11.38 -5.23 5.38
C MET A 17 -12.64 -4.88 6.18
N ALA A 18 -13.13 -3.64 6.04
CA ALA A 18 -14.31 -3.13 6.73
C ALA A 18 -15.65 -3.68 6.19
N LYS A 19 -15.70 -4.22 4.96
CA LYS A 19 -16.92 -4.79 4.36
C LYS A 19 -17.51 -5.99 5.12
N GLY A 20 -16.78 -6.57 6.07
CA GLY A 20 -17.18 -7.79 6.77
C GLY A 20 -17.09 -9.04 5.87
N ALA A 21 -17.56 -10.17 6.39
CA ALA A 21 -17.64 -11.43 5.66
C ALA A 21 -18.94 -12.15 6.04
N ASP A 22 -19.40 -13.11 5.22
CA ASP A 22 -20.46 -14.05 5.60
C ASP A 22 -20.10 -14.74 6.93
N ASP A 23 -21.07 -14.86 7.84
CA ASP A 23 -20.88 -15.47 9.16
C ASP A 23 -20.34 -16.92 9.08
N ASN A 24 -20.58 -17.60 7.95
CA ASN A 24 -20.11 -18.96 7.69
C ASN A 24 -18.74 -19.02 7.01
N ALA A 25 -18.10 -17.88 6.76
CA ALA A 25 -16.80 -17.80 6.11
C ALA A 25 -15.61 -17.89 7.09
N LEU A 26 -15.88 -18.10 8.38
CA LEU A 26 -14.88 -18.09 9.44
C LEU A 26 -14.13 -16.73 9.45
N LEU A 27 -12.84 -16.72 9.11
CA LEU A 27 -12.04 -15.49 8.98
C LEU A 27 -11.77 -15.07 7.53
N PHE A 28 -12.18 -15.89 6.55
CA PHE A 28 -11.87 -15.64 5.15
C PHE A 28 -12.68 -14.51 4.56
N ARG A 29 -12.05 -13.84 3.60
CA ARG A 29 -12.65 -12.81 2.75
C ARG A 29 -12.38 -13.18 1.29
N PRO A 30 -13.31 -12.89 0.37
CA PRO A 30 -13.09 -13.17 -1.03
C PRO A 30 -12.10 -12.16 -1.62
N LEU A 31 -11.21 -12.65 -2.49
CA LEU A 31 -10.20 -11.83 -3.15
C LEU A 31 -10.83 -10.75 -4.05
N SER A 32 -12.06 -10.99 -4.53
CA SER A 32 -12.87 -9.99 -5.24
C SER A 32 -13.15 -8.70 -4.45
N TYR A 33 -12.97 -8.69 -3.13
CA TYR A 33 -13.09 -7.46 -2.35
C TYR A 33 -11.89 -6.55 -2.49
N ILE A 34 -10.71 -7.09 -2.81
CA ILE A 34 -9.48 -6.32 -3.00
C ILE A 34 -9.48 -5.69 -4.40
N PRO A 35 -9.13 -4.39 -4.53
CA PRO A 35 -8.91 -3.78 -5.83
C PRO A 35 -7.93 -4.59 -6.68
N PHE A 36 -8.28 -4.85 -7.95
CA PHE A 36 -7.48 -5.65 -8.89
C PHE A 36 -7.28 -7.13 -8.52
N GLN A 37 -7.93 -7.62 -7.46
CA GLN A 37 -7.89 -9.03 -7.03
C GLN A 37 -6.47 -9.59 -6.89
N ASN A 38 -5.53 -8.75 -6.46
CA ASN A 38 -4.11 -9.08 -6.45
C ASN A 38 -3.46 -8.63 -5.13
N LYS A 39 -2.97 -9.60 -4.36
CA LYS A 39 -2.34 -9.37 -3.05
C LYS A 39 -0.95 -8.73 -3.19
N ASP A 40 -0.18 -9.08 -4.21
CA ASP A 40 1.14 -8.46 -4.47
C ASP A 40 1.00 -6.95 -4.66
N LYS A 41 -0.02 -6.52 -5.42
CA LYS A 41 -0.28 -5.09 -5.62
C LYS A 41 -0.59 -4.36 -4.32
N VAL A 42 -1.22 -5.02 -3.34
CA VAL A 42 -1.45 -4.43 -2.02
C VAL A 42 -0.13 -4.27 -1.26
N ILE A 43 0.73 -5.29 -1.27
CA ILE A 43 2.07 -5.24 -0.66
C ILE A 43 2.91 -4.12 -1.28
N ASP A 44 3.01 -4.09 -2.60
CA ASP A 44 3.77 -3.11 -3.35
C ASP A 44 3.24 -1.68 -3.13
N ALA A 45 1.91 -1.52 -2.97
CA ALA A 45 1.30 -0.23 -2.66
C ALA A 45 1.65 0.25 -1.25
N HIS A 46 1.68 -0.65 -0.25
CA HIS A 46 2.09 -0.28 1.10
C HIS A 46 3.54 0.18 1.15
N LYS A 47 4.45 -0.45 0.38
CA LYS A 47 5.84 0.02 0.28
C LYS A 47 5.90 1.48 -0.19
N ILE A 48 5.32 1.80 -1.35
CA ILE A 48 5.34 3.17 -1.89
C ILE A 48 4.61 4.17 -0.96
N PHE A 49 3.49 3.77 -0.36
CA PHE A 49 2.75 4.60 0.59
C PHE A 49 3.58 4.90 1.84
N TYR A 50 4.26 3.91 2.41
CA TYR A 50 5.11 4.09 3.57
C TYR A 50 6.33 4.96 3.27
N SER A 51 6.94 4.88 2.09
CA SER A 51 8.04 5.80 1.74
C SER A 51 7.59 7.25 1.72
N HIS A 52 6.42 7.53 1.17
CA HIS A 52 5.86 8.89 1.18
C HIS A 52 5.58 9.36 2.61
N MET A 53 4.96 8.48 3.41
CA MET A 53 4.67 8.72 4.82
C MET A 53 5.95 9.02 5.62
N ILE A 54 6.99 8.21 5.44
CA ILE A 54 8.30 8.37 6.08
C ILE A 54 8.91 9.71 5.67
N PHE A 55 9.01 9.98 4.37
CA PHE A 55 9.69 11.19 3.88
C PHE A 55 9.03 12.47 4.42
N TYR A 56 7.71 12.56 4.32
CA TYR A 56 6.97 13.76 4.68
C TYR A 56 6.44 13.80 6.12
N ASN A 57 6.63 12.73 6.89
CA ASN A 57 6.08 12.57 8.25
C ASN A 57 4.56 12.81 8.28
N THR A 58 3.80 12.26 7.32
CA THR A 58 2.36 12.53 7.19
C THR A 58 1.49 11.78 8.21
N ARG A 59 2.06 10.81 8.93
CA ARG A 59 1.34 9.99 9.91
C ARG A 59 2.18 9.79 11.17
N THR A 60 1.49 9.51 12.28
CA THR A 60 2.11 9.13 13.56
C THR A 60 2.51 7.65 13.56
N GLN A 61 3.34 7.26 14.54
CA GLN A 61 3.69 5.87 14.79
C GLN A 61 2.45 4.98 15.00
N GLU A 62 1.47 5.46 15.77
CA GLU A 62 0.20 4.74 16.00
C GLU A 62 -0.57 4.51 14.69
N GLN A 63 -0.64 5.52 13.82
CA GLN A 63 -1.30 5.38 12.53
C GLN A 63 -0.57 4.38 11.63
N TYR A 64 0.77 4.38 11.62
CA TYR A 64 1.55 3.35 10.94
C TYR A 64 1.22 1.95 11.45
N GLU A 65 1.17 1.75 12.77
CA GLU A 65 0.84 0.48 13.38
C GLU A 65 -0.57 0.01 12.99
N GLN A 66 -1.54 0.92 12.87
CA GLN A 66 -2.87 0.60 12.35
C GLN A 66 -2.80 0.07 10.92
N TYR A 67 -2.07 0.72 10.00
CA TYR A 67 -1.89 0.22 8.63
C TYR A 67 -1.18 -1.13 8.61
N ASN A 68 -0.10 -1.30 9.38
CA ASN A 68 0.64 -2.56 9.43
C ASN A 68 -0.21 -3.70 9.98
N ASN A 69 -1.02 -3.44 11.01
CA ASN A 69 -1.94 -4.42 11.57
C ASN A 69 -3.02 -4.84 10.57
N ILE A 70 -3.59 -3.90 9.81
CA ILE A 70 -4.58 -4.21 8.76
C ILE A 70 -3.91 -5.03 7.64
N LEU A 71 -2.67 -4.73 7.27
CA LEU A 71 -1.92 -5.47 6.26
C LEU A 71 -1.71 -6.94 6.63
N LYS A 72 -1.49 -7.25 7.92
CA LYS A 72 -1.36 -8.63 8.42
C LYS A 72 -2.58 -9.51 8.12
N PHE A 73 -3.75 -8.92 7.88
CA PHE A 73 -4.96 -9.65 7.50
C PHE A 73 -5.03 -10.01 6.01
N LEU A 74 -4.08 -9.57 5.18
CA LEU A 74 -4.06 -9.83 3.74
C LEU A 74 -4.06 -11.34 3.42
N LYS A 75 -3.45 -12.14 4.31
CA LYS A 75 -3.41 -13.61 4.21
C LYS A 75 -4.81 -14.27 4.23
N PHE A 76 -5.81 -13.61 4.82
CA PHE A 76 -7.18 -14.12 4.88
C PHE A 76 -8.00 -13.84 3.62
N PHE A 77 -7.45 -13.10 2.65
CA PHE A 77 -8.08 -12.95 1.34
C PHE A 77 -7.71 -14.13 0.45
N VAL A 78 -8.76 -14.87 0.07
CA VAL A 78 -8.66 -16.14 -0.66
C VAL A 78 -9.47 -16.06 -1.96
N PRO A 79 -9.11 -16.84 -2.99
CA PRO A 79 -9.90 -16.93 -4.22
C PRO A 79 -11.39 -17.19 -3.94
N ASP A 80 -12.26 -16.59 -4.73
CA ASP A 80 -13.71 -16.57 -4.47
C ASP A 80 -14.35 -17.97 -4.45
N ASP A 81 -13.79 -18.93 -5.20
CA ASP A 81 -14.20 -20.34 -5.19
C ASP A 81 -13.85 -21.05 -3.88
N ILE A 82 -12.67 -20.77 -3.33
CA ILE A 82 -12.23 -21.23 -2.00
C ILE A 82 -13.15 -20.64 -0.93
N TYR A 83 -13.42 -19.34 -0.99
CA TYR A 83 -14.35 -18.65 -0.10
C TYR A 83 -15.74 -19.28 -0.10
N LYS A 84 -16.33 -19.49 -1.29
CA LYS A 84 -17.64 -20.15 -1.45
C LYS A 84 -17.64 -21.60 -0.94
N SER A 85 -16.53 -22.31 -1.11
CA SER A 85 -16.40 -23.70 -0.66
C SER A 85 -16.43 -23.80 0.87
N VAL A 86 -15.74 -22.90 1.57
CA VAL A 86 -15.78 -22.83 3.04
C VAL A 86 -17.18 -22.56 3.55
N ILE A 87 -17.86 -21.56 3.00
CA ILE A 87 -19.25 -21.24 3.36
C ILE A 87 -20.16 -22.48 3.19
N LYS A 88 -20.00 -23.21 2.08
CA LYS A 88 -20.79 -24.42 1.80
C LYS A 88 -20.51 -25.54 2.81
N LEU A 89 -19.27 -25.71 3.25
CA LEU A 89 -18.90 -26.71 4.26
C LEU A 89 -19.47 -26.34 5.63
N VAL A 90 -19.33 -25.09 6.04
CA VAL A 90 -19.86 -24.60 7.33
C VAL A 90 -21.38 -24.73 7.37
N LYS A 91 -22.10 -24.32 6.30
CA LYS A 91 -23.56 -24.50 6.18
C LYS A 91 -24.02 -25.97 6.23
N LYS A 92 -23.12 -26.92 5.95
CA LYS A 92 -23.38 -28.37 6.06
C LYS A 92 -22.94 -28.96 7.42
N ASN A 93 -22.63 -28.11 8.40
CA ASN A 93 -22.08 -28.51 9.71
C ASN A 93 -20.76 -29.28 9.62
N LYS A 94 -20.01 -29.12 8.53
CA LYS A 94 -18.70 -29.76 8.31
C LYS A 94 -17.55 -28.86 8.81
N MET A 95 -17.62 -28.43 10.07
CA MET A 95 -16.67 -27.48 10.66
C MET A 95 -15.21 -27.96 10.62
N LYS A 96 -14.98 -29.26 10.85
CA LYS A 96 -13.64 -29.84 10.80
C LYS A 96 -13.01 -29.75 9.40
N GLU A 97 -13.79 -30.08 8.36
CA GLU A 97 -13.34 -29.97 6.95
C GLU A 97 -13.06 -28.52 6.58
N ALA A 98 -13.95 -27.58 6.97
CA ALA A 98 -13.76 -26.16 6.74
C ALA A 98 -12.49 -25.61 7.44
N SER A 99 -12.24 -26.04 8.68
CA SER A 99 -11.06 -25.64 9.45
C SER A 99 -9.76 -26.19 8.86
N THR A 100 -9.75 -27.43 8.38
CA THR A 100 -8.56 -28.01 7.72
C THR A 100 -8.25 -27.24 6.45
N PHE A 101 -9.26 -26.97 5.63
CA PHE A 101 -9.11 -26.18 4.41
C PHE A 101 -8.59 -24.76 4.68
N MET A 102 -9.00 -24.18 5.81
CA MET A 102 -8.51 -22.88 6.25
C MET A 102 -7.05 -22.93 6.67
N SER A 103 -6.65 -23.94 7.45
CA SER A 103 -5.25 -24.18 7.86
C SER A 103 -4.33 -24.31 6.65
N ASP A 104 -4.70 -25.16 5.68
CA ASP A 104 -3.89 -25.45 4.49
C ASP A 104 -3.61 -24.19 3.63
N TYR A 105 -4.51 -23.20 3.71
CA TYR A 105 -4.37 -21.95 2.98
C TYR A 105 -3.61 -20.87 3.78
N ILE A 106 -3.79 -20.82 5.11
CA ILE A 106 -3.19 -19.80 6.00
C ILE A 106 -1.79 -20.18 6.47
N ASP A 107 -1.52 -21.47 6.70
CA ASP A 107 -0.24 -21.97 7.24
C ASP A 107 0.90 -21.89 6.21
N LYS A 108 0.63 -21.38 5.01
CA LYS A 108 1.66 -20.95 4.08
C LYS A 108 2.37 -19.72 4.66
N PRO A 109 3.71 -19.60 4.50
CA PRO A 109 4.48 -18.48 5.05
C PRO A 109 3.80 -17.14 4.76
N SER A 110 3.89 -16.25 5.74
CA SER A 110 3.22 -14.95 5.71
C SER A 110 3.46 -14.28 4.35
N TYR A 111 2.38 -13.89 3.67
CA TYR A 111 2.46 -13.46 2.28
C TYR A 111 3.27 -12.16 2.16
N ARG A 112 4.58 -12.29 1.96
CA ARG A 112 5.54 -11.19 1.72
C ARG A 112 5.46 -10.04 2.74
N LEU A 113 4.94 -10.31 3.95
CA LEU A 113 4.72 -9.27 4.97
C LEU A 113 6.05 -8.77 5.54
N GLU A 114 6.99 -9.70 5.75
CA GLU A 114 8.36 -9.41 6.19
C GLU A 114 9.04 -8.42 5.24
N GLU A 115 8.79 -8.53 3.91
CA GLU A 115 9.36 -7.59 2.95
C GLU A 115 8.91 -6.14 3.18
N VAL A 116 7.72 -5.92 3.76
CA VAL A 116 7.21 -4.57 4.03
C VAL A 116 7.86 -3.99 5.29
N GLU A 117 8.07 -4.82 6.30
CA GLU A 117 8.72 -4.41 7.56
C GLU A 117 10.21 -4.10 7.33
N ASP A 118 10.91 -4.93 6.56
CA ASP A 118 12.29 -4.70 6.15
C ASP A 118 12.42 -3.43 5.28
N TYR A 119 11.49 -3.26 4.35
CA TYR A 119 11.43 -2.08 3.49
C TYR A 119 11.22 -0.80 4.30
N PHE A 120 10.28 -0.81 5.24
CA PHE A 120 10.00 0.35 6.11
C PHE A 120 11.25 0.81 6.86
N SER A 121 11.96 -0.13 7.49
CA SER A 121 13.19 0.15 8.23
C SER A 121 14.27 0.72 7.31
N THR A 122 14.46 0.10 6.15
CA THR A 122 15.42 0.56 5.13
C THR A 122 15.12 2.00 4.67
N MET A 123 13.84 2.34 4.47
CA MET A 123 13.44 3.65 4.00
C MET A 123 13.59 4.77 5.04
N ILE A 124 13.58 4.43 6.34
CA ILE A 124 13.95 5.37 7.41
C ILE A 124 15.43 5.71 7.30
N ASP A 125 16.29 4.71 7.16
CA ASP A 125 17.74 4.91 7.03
C ASP A 125 18.07 5.74 5.78
N ILE A 126 17.44 5.42 4.65
CA ILE A 126 17.60 6.19 3.40
C ILE A 126 17.15 7.64 3.58
N LYS A 127 16.05 7.89 4.30
CA LYS A 127 15.59 9.27 4.57
C LYS A 127 16.65 10.02 5.36
N ASN A 128 17.15 9.44 6.44
CA ASN A 128 18.14 10.08 7.31
C ASN A 128 19.43 10.39 6.55
N GLN A 129 19.95 9.42 5.79
CA GLN A 129 21.11 9.63 4.92
C GLN A 129 20.88 10.74 3.89
N SER A 130 19.70 10.79 3.27
CA SER A 130 19.38 11.81 2.27
C SER A 130 19.32 13.21 2.89
N LEU A 131 18.77 13.33 4.10
CA LEU A 131 18.76 14.59 4.86
C LEU A 131 20.17 15.02 5.27
N GLU A 132 21.03 14.10 5.70
CA GLU A 132 22.43 14.41 6.01
C GLU A 132 23.20 14.95 4.79
N LEU A 133 22.96 14.39 3.60
CA LEU A 133 23.56 14.88 2.35
C LEU A 133 23.03 16.26 1.97
N TYR A 134 21.75 16.53 2.23
CA TYR A 134 21.15 17.85 2.05
C TYR A 134 21.76 18.89 3.00
N ASP A 135 21.91 18.56 4.29
CA ASP A 135 22.50 19.44 5.30
C ASP A 135 23.98 19.76 5.00
N LYS A 136 24.70 18.84 4.35
CA LYS A 136 26.08 19.05 3.87
C LYS A 136 26.17 19.83 2.55
N ASN A 137 25.04 20.28 1.99
CA ASN A 137 24.95 20.90 0.66
C ASN A 137 25.44 20.01 -0.51
N GLU A 138 25.48 18.68 -0.32
CA GLU A 138 25.77 17.73 -1.41
C GLU A 138 24.53 17.53 -2.31
N ILE A 139 23.34 17.64 -1.72
CA ILE A 139 22.07 17.80 -2.45
C ILE A 139 21.66 19.28 -2.35
N LYS A 140 21.54 19.95 -3.49
CA LYS A 140 21.42 21.43 -3.54
C LYS A 140 20.00 21.95 -3.34
N THR A 141 18.99 21.15 -3.71
CA THR A 141 17.60 21.58 -3.69
C THR A 141 16.71 20.55 -3.02
N MET A 142 15.59 21.02 -2.46
CA MET A 142 14.55 20.13 -1.93
C MET A 142 13.98 19.23 -3.04
N GLU A 143 13.94 19.73 -4.28
CA GLU A 143 13.47 18.96 -5.44
C GLU A 143 14.39 17.76 -5.72
N ASP A 144 15.71 18.00 -5.75
CA ASP A 144 16.71 16.94 -5.91
C ASP A 144 16.64 15.93 -4.76
N LEU A 145 16.40 16.39 -3.53
CA LEU A 145 16.24 15.51 -2.37
C LEU A 145 15.05 14.57 -2.54
N ILE A 146 13.88 15.12 -2.91
CA ILE A 146 12.65 14.35 -3.16
C ILE A 146 12.87 13.37 -4.32
N TYR A 147 13.49 13.82 -5.41
CA TYR A 147 13.74 13.02 -6.60
C TYR A 147 14.62 11.80 -6.28
N ASN A 148 15.76 12.03 -5.62
CA ASN A 148 16.67 10.96 -5.22
C ASN A 148 16.02 9.97 -4.25
N TYR A 149 15.28 10.47 -3.24
CA TYR A 149 14.56 9.62 -2.30
C TYR A 149 13.49 8.77 -3.01
N CYS A 150 12.72 9.38 -3.92
CA CYS A 150 11.69 8.71 -4.70
C CYS A 150 12.28 7.57 -5.52
N ILE A 151 13.36 7.79 -6.28
CA ILE A 151 14.01 6.73 -7.05
C ILE A 151 14.41 5.54 -6.16
N ARG A 152 15.07 5.83 -5.02
CA ARG A 152 15.48 4.79 -4.07
C ARG A 152 14.29 4.02 -3.51
N ALA A 153 13.19 4.71 -3.21
CA ALA A 153 11.95 4.07 -2.76
C ALA A 153 11.45 3.02 -3.76
N TYR A 154 11.40 3.36 -5.06
CA TYR A 154 10.97 2.42 -6.10
C TYR A 154 11.96 1.27 -6.31
N GLN A 155 13.26 1.56 -6.31
CA GLN A 155 14.32 0.55 -6.44
C GLN A 155 14.24 -0.48 -5.31
N HIS A 156 14.17 -0.04 -4.04
CA HIS A 156 14.06 -0.94 -2.89
C HIS A 156 12.71 -1.67 -2.83
N ALA A 157 11.66 -1.10 -3.43
CA ALA A 157 10.37 -1.76 -3.49
C ALA A 157 10.33 -2.85 -4.57
N ASN A 158 11.36 -2.93 -5.43
CA ASN A 158 11.40 -3.75 -6.63
C ASN A 158 10.25 -3.42 -7.60
N ILE A 159 9.93 -2.12 -7.72
CA ILE A 159 8.89 -1.61 -8.61
C ILE A 159 9.57 -0.75 -9.68
N GLU A 160 9.26 -1.00 -10.95
CA GLU A 160 9.79 -0.19 -12.06
C GLU A 160 9.46 1.29 -11.85
N TYR A 161 10.51 2.10 -11.73
CA TYR A 161 10.40 3.56 -11.66
C TYR A 161 10.18 4.14 -13.06
N LYS A 162 9.34 5.17 -13.13
CA LYS A 162 9.19 6.01 -14.33
C LYS A 162 9.37 7.45 -13.92
N GLU A 163 9.99 8.26 -14.77
CA GLU A 163 10.30 9.66 -14.45
C GLU A 163 9.05 10.44 -14.03
N GLU A 164 7.90 10.18 -14.64
CA GLU A 164 6.67 10.86 -14.28
C GLU A 164 6.21 10.56 -12.84
N TYR A 165 6.68 9.48 -12.21
CA TYR A 165 6.33 9.11 -10.83
C TYR A 165 6.80 10.14 -9.82
N PHE A 166 7.85 10.90 -10.14
CA PHE A 166 8.33 12.00 -9.33
C PHE A 166 7.22 13.02 -9.04
N TYR A 167 6.47 13.45 -10.06
CA TYR A 167 5.41 14.45 -9.89
C TYR A 167 4.30 13.96 -8.96
N TYR A 168 4.00 12.66 -8.95
CA TYR A 168 3.00 12.11 -8.04
C TYR A 168 3.52 11.91 -6.62
N PHE A 169 4.83 12.02 -6.39
CA PHE A 169 5.43 11.79 -5.08
C PHE A 169 5.41 13.02 -4.17
N PHE A 170 5.04 14.20 -4.67
CA PHE A 170 4.90 15.39 -3.83
C PHE A 170 3.81 15.23 -2.74
N LYS A 171 3.77 16.13 -1.76
CA LYS A 171 2.65 16.20 -0.81
C LYS A 171 1.35 16.54 -1.55
N PHE A 172 0.21 16.07 -1.05
CA PHE A 172 -1.09 16.39 -1.64
C PHE A 172 -1.33 17.90 -1.74
N ASP A 173 -0.90 18.70 -0.77
CA ASP A 173 -1.09 20.16 -0.82
C ASP A 173 -0.33 20.79 -1.98
N VAL A 174 0.90 20.37 -2.23
CA VAL A 174 1.67 20.80 -3.41
C VAL A 174 0.97 20.34 -4.69
N MET A 175 0.49 19.09 -4.74
CA MET A 175 -0.24 18.59 -5.91
C MET A 175 -1.54 19.37 -6.17
N LYS A 176 -2.24 19.84 -5.14
CA LYS A 176 -3.45 20.65 -5.27
C LYS A 176 -3.15 22.00 -5.93
N ASP A 177 -2.05 22.64 -5.54
CA ASP A 177 -1.64 23.94 -6.08
C ASP A 177 -1.40 23.87 -7.60
N TYR A 178 -0.96 22.71 -8.10
CA TYR A 178 -0.63 22.49 -9.51
C TYR A 178 -1.66 21.66 -10.29
N VAL A 179 -2.77 21.24 -9.67
CA VAL A 179 -3.71 20.27 -10.28
C VAL A 179 -4.33 20.80 -11.58
N ASP A 180 -4.51 22.12 -11.67
CA ASP A 180 -5.07 22.84 -12.82
C ASP A 180 -4.01 23.65 -13.60
N ASP A 181 -2.71 23.51 -13.26
CA ASP A 181 -1.61 24.17 -13.97
C ASP A 181 -1.36 23.48 -15.33
N VAL A 182 -1.25 24.28 -16.40
CA VAL A 182 -1.06 23.81 -17.78
C VAL A 182 0.16 22.90 -17.93
N ASN A 183 1.22 23.12 -17.16
CA ASN A 183 2.45 22.32 -17.22
C ASN A 183 2.31 20.95 -16.54
N TYR A 184 1.41 20.84 -15.56
CA TYR A 184 1.23 19.66 -14.73
C TYR A 184 -0.06 18.89 -15.01
N ILE A 185 -0.97 19.45 -15.82
CA ILE A 185 -2.26 18.85 -16.16
C ILE A 185 -2.11 17.43 -16.73
N LYS A 186 -1.07 17.16 -17.54
CA LYS A 186 -0.78 15.82 -18.08
C LYS A 186 -0.54 14.76 -17.00
N TYR A 187 -0.11 15.17 -15.81
CA TYR A 187 0.12 14.27 -14.69
C TYR A 187 -1.13 14.19 -13.80
N TYR A 188 -1.64 15.33 -13.34
CA TYR A 188 -2.63 15.35 -12.27
C TYR A 188 -4.09 15.25 -12.72
N HIS A 189 -4.42 15.58 -13.98
CA HIS A 189 -5.81 15.67 -14.42
C HIS A 189 -6.60 14.37 -14.20
N LYS A 190 -6.00 13.21 -14.48
CA LYS A 190 -6.64 11.89 -14.24
C LYS A 190 -6.90 11.57 -12.77
N TYR A 191 -6.27 12.30 -11.85
CA TYR A 191 -6.42 12.14 -10.41
C TYR A 191 -7.00 13.39 -9.74
N ARG A 192 -7.47 14.37 -10.51
CA ARG A 192 -7.87 15.70 -10.01
C ARG A 192 -8.77 15.62 -8.79
N ASP A 193 -9.91 14.96 -8.93
CA ASP A 193 -10.88 14.84 -7.83
C ASP A 193 -10.29 14.11 -6.63
N TYR A 194 -9.40 13.14 -6.85
CA TYR A 194 -8.73 12.45 -5.77
C TYR A 194 -7.76 13.36 -5.01
N ILE A 195 -6.92 14.11 -5.74
CA ILE A 195 -5.95 15.05 -5.18
C ILE A 195 -6.65 16.12 -4.34
N LEU A 196 -7.74 16.69 -4.86
CA LEU A 196 -8.50 17.74 -4.18
C LEU A 196 -9.14 17.29 -2.86
N ASN A 197 -9.42 15.99 -2.72
CA ASN A 197 -10.17 15.45 -1.57
C ASN A 197 -9.30 14.70 -0.54
N ASN A 198 -7.96 14.63 -0.70
CA ASN A 198 -7.08 13.84 0.17
C ASN A 198 -5.91 14.67 0.78
N GLN A 199 -5.26 14.07 1.78
CA GLN A 199 -4.11 14.62 2.54
C GLN A 199 -3.00 13.60 2.75
#